data_AF-A0A5J9UEQ3-F1
#
_entry.id   AF-A0A5J9UEQ3-F1
#
_cell.length_a   1.000
_cell.length_b   1.000
_cell.length_c   1.000
_cell.angle_alpha   90.00
_cell.angle_beta   90.00
_cell.angle_gamma   90.00
#
_symmetry.space_group_name_H-M   'P 1'
#
loop_
_entity.id
_entity.type
_entity.pdbx_description
1 polymer ?
#
loop_
_entity_poly.entity_id
_entity_poly.type
_entity_poly.pdbx_seq_one_letter_code
_entity_poly.pdbx_strand_id
1 'polypeptide(L)' 'MATAAATPVLRMKLLVDTTTQRVVFAEAGKDVVDFLFSLLALPVATAVALVGKDSAAGLVRLFNPAIAPNKMLGMIPGV' A
#
# COMPACT_ATOMS: atom_id res chain seq x y z
N MET A 1 1.60 -39.48 11.53
CA MET A 1 2.53 -39.34 10.40
C MET A 1 2.78 -37.85 10.20
N ALA A 2 3.90 -37.31 10.71
CA ALA A 2 4.23 -35.91 10.54
C ALA A 2 4.66 -35.69 9.09
N THR A 3 3.83 -35.05 8.29
CA THR A 3 4.22 -34.54 6.97
C THR A 3 5.33 -33.53 7.19
N ALA A 4 6.55 -33.84 6.72
CA ALA A 4 7.63 -32.88 6.67
C ALA A 4 7.16 -31.68 5.84
N ALA A 5 6.87 -30.57 6.51
CA ALA A 5 6.44 -29.34 5.86
C ALA A 5 7.60 -28.88 4.96
N ALA A 6 7.42 -28.95 3.65
CA ALA A 6 8.38 -28.43 2.70
C ALA A 6 8.54 -26.93 2.97
N THR A 7 9.76 -26.50 3.30
CA THR A 7 10.06 -25.08 3.51
C THR A 7 9.88 -24.34 2.19
N PRO A 8 8.96 -23.35 2.11
CA PRO A 8 8.75 -22.61 0.87
C PRO A 8 10.02 -21.83 0.53
N VAL A 9 10.60 -22.13 -0.63
CA VAL A 9 11.81 -21.47 -1.12
C VAL A 9 11.39 -20.22 -1.91
N LEU A 10 11.65 -19.06 -1.32
CA LEU A 10 11.41 -17.76 -1.94
C LEU A 10 12.48 -17.48 -3.01
N ARG A 11 12.07 -17.25 -4.26
CA ARG A 11 12.96 -16.92 -5.38
C ARG A 11 12.47 -15.68 -6.10
N MET A 12 13.40 -14.80 -6.48
CA MET A 12 13.15 -13.59 -7.26
C MET A 12 14.26 -13.42 -8.29
N LYS A 13 13.93 -12.75 -9.40
CA LYS A 13 14.92 -12.29 -10.38
C LYS A 13 15.13 -10.80 -10.22
N LEU A 14 16.38 -10.37 -10.15
CA LEU A 14 16.73 -8.98 -9.97
C LEU A 14 17.60 -8.54 -11.16
N LEU A 15 17.26 -7.40 -11.76
CA LEU A 15 18.13 -6.69 -12.67
C LEU A 15 18.95 -5.70 -11.83
N VAL A 16 20.26 -5.91 -11.79
CA VAL A 16 21.20 -5.06 -11.04
C VAL A 16 22.03 -4.26 -12.03
N ASP A 17 22.00 -2.94 -11.89
CA ASP A 17 23.00 -2.08 -12.49
C ASP A 17 24.30 -2.23 -11.69
N THR A 18 25.30 -2.87 -12.29
CA THR A 18 26.59 -3.15 -11.66
C THR A 18 27.46 -1.90 -11.53
N THR A 19 27.17 -0.82 -12.26
CA THR A 19 27.90 0.44 -12.17
C THR A 19 27.53 1.19 -10.91
N THR A 20 26.22 1.26 -10.62
CA THR A 20 25.71 1.94 -9.43
C THR A 20 25.44 1.00 -8.25
N GLN A 21 25.59 -0.32 -8.46
CA GLN A 21 25.27 -1.38 -7.50
C GLN A 21 23.81 -1.29 -7.00
N ARG A 22 22.89 -0.98 -7.92
CA ARG A 22 21.45 -0.79 -7.61
C ARG A 22 20.59 -1.81 -8.33
N VAL A 23 19.58 -2.31 -7.63
CA VAL A 23 18.51 -3.09 -8.24
C VAL A 23 17.57 -2.13 -8.94
N VAL A 24 17.52 -2.19 -10.26
CA VAL A 24 16.65 -1.32 -11.08
C VAL A 24 15.33 -2.00 -11.45
N PHE A 25 15.27 -3.33 -11.34
CA PHE A 25 14.05 -4.10 -11.56
C PHE A 25 14.07 -5.39 -10.74
N ALA A 26 12.91 -5.83 -10.25
CA ALA A 26 12.77 -7.11 -9.57
C ALA A 26 11.45 -7.79 -9.99
N GLU A 27 11.55 -9.03 -10.46
CA GLU A 27 10.41 -9.89 -10.77
C GLU A 27 10.23 -10.91 -9.63
N ALA A 28 9.03 -10.97 -9.09
CA ALA A 28 8.68 -11.78 -7.93
C ALA A 28 7.52 -12.74 -8.24
N GLY A 29 7.63 -13.98 -7.77
CA GLY A 29 6.51 -14.92 -7.75
C GLY A 29 5.51 -14.62 -6.63
N LYS A 30 4.32 -15.21 -6.73
CA LYS A 30 3.21 -15.04 -5.77
C LYS A 30 3.67 -15.23 -4.32
N ASP A 31 4.44 -16.27 -4.02
CA ASP A 31 4.82 -16.62 -2.65
C ASP A 31 5.66 -15.53 -1.98
N VAL A 32 6.48 -14.80 -2.77
CA VAL A 32 7.29 -13.70 -2.26
C VAL A 32 6.46 -12.46 -2.01
N VAL A 33 5.56 -12.16 -2.93
CA VAL A 33 4.65 -11.02 -2.79
C VAL A 33 3.76 -11.25 -1.55
N ASP A 34 3.18 -12.44 -1.42
CA ASP A 34 2.34 -12.82 -0.27
C ASP A 34 3.10 -12.73 1.06
N PHE A 35 4.34 -13.22 1.10
CA PHE A 35 5.22 -13.05 2.26
C PHE A 35 5.44 -11.57 2.61
N LEU A 36 5.84 -10.73 1.65
CA LEU A 36 6.08 -9.30 1.89
C LEU A 36 4.82 -8.57 2.36
N PHE A 37 3.66 -8.86 1.78
CA PHE A 37 2.39 -8.27 2.21
C PHE A 37 1.95 -8.78 3.58
N SER A 38 2.21 -10.05 3.91
CA SER A 38 1.92 -10.60 5.23
C SER A 38 2.74 -9.92 6.33
N LEU A 39 4.01 -9.57 6.07
CA LEU A 39 4.84 -8.78 6.99
C LEU A 39 4.27 -7.37 7.19
N LEU A 40 3.74 -6.78 6.12
CA LEU A 40 3.16 -5.44 6.13
C LEU A 40 1.72 -5.41 6.65
N ALA A 41 1.06 -6.54 6.87
CA ALA A 41 -0.34 -6.59 7.27
C ALA A 41 -0.62 -5.77 8.55
N LEU A 42 0.25 -5.90 9.57
CA LEU A 42 0.11 -5.15 10.83
C LEU A 42 0.42 -3.65 10.67
N PRO A 43 1.57 -3.25 10.09
CA PRO A 43 1.83 -1.84 9.76
C PRO A 43 0.72 -1.18 8.95
N VAL A 44 0.22 -1.86 7.92
CA VAL A 44 -0.84 -1.35 7.03
C VAL A 44 -2.17 -1.25 7.77
N ALA A 45 -2.57 -2.26 8.53
CA ALA A 45 -3.80 -2.21 9.33
C ALA A 45 -3.75 -1.05 10.35
N THR A 46 -2.59 -0.82 10.95
CA THR A 46 -2.37 0.30 11.87
C THR A 46 -2.43 1.64 11.14
N ALA A 47 -1.78 1.76 9.98
CA ALA A 47 -1.86 2.97 9.16
C ALA A 47 -3.31 3.29 8.76
N VAL A 48 -4.10 2.29 8.37
CA VAL A 48 -5.53 2.45 8.06
C VAL A 48 -6.32 2.90 9.29
N ALA A 49 -6.04 2.35 10.47
CA ALA A 49 -6.69 2.77 11.71
C ALA A 49 -6.33 4.21 12.11
N LEU A 50 -5.07 4.62 11.90
CA LEU A 50 -4.57 5.96 12.21
C LEU A 50 -5.00 7.03 11.21
N VAL A 51 -5.13 6.67 9.94
CA VAL A 51 -5.56 7.58 8.87
C VAL A 51 -6.99 8.10 9.12
N GLY A 52 -7.81 7.38 9.89
CA GLY A 52 -9.16 7.82 10.25
C GLY A 52 -10.09 7.94 9.04
N LYS A 53 -11.40 7.96 9.27
CA LYS A 53 -12.41 8.04 8.19
C LYS A 53 -12.31 9.31 7.34
N ASP A 54 -11.67 10.36 7.85
CA ASP A 54 -11.65 11.68 7.22
C ASP A 54 -10.46 11.89 6.26
N SER A 55 -9.32 11.21 6.45
CA SER A 55 -8.14 11.40 5.59
C SER A 55 -8.17 10.55 4.32
N ALA A 56 -8.83 9.38 4.35
CA ALA A 56 -9.10 8.59 3.15
C ALA A 56 -10.02 9.33 2.17
N ALA A 57 -10.96 10.13 2.69
CA ALA A 57 -11.78 11.01 1.87
C ALA A 57 -10.93 12.10 1.20
N GLY A 58 -9.93 12.67 1.89
CA GLY A 58 -9.08 13.75 1.39
C GLY A 58 -8.32 13.41 0.09
N LEU A 59 -7.70 12.22 0.02
CA LEU A 59 -7.00 11.77 -1.20
C LEU A 59 -8.00 11.48 -2.33
N VAL A 60 -9.14 10.85 -2.04
CA VAL A 60 -10.21 10.62 -3.04
C VAL A 60 -10.80 11.95 -3.54
N ARG A 61 -10.86 12.99 -2.70
CA ARG A 61 -11.29 14.34 -3.12
C ARG A 61 -10.29 15.00 -4.06
N LEU A 62 -8.99 14.72 -3.93
CA LEU A 62 -7.96 15.29 -4.81
C LEU A 62 -8.07 14.73 -6.25
N PHE A 63 -8.44 13.46 -6.39
CA PHE A 63 -8.65 12.83 -7.70
C PHE A 63 -10.07 13.03 -8.27
N ASN A 64 -10.97 13.68 -7.54
CA ASN A 64 -12.31 14.00 -8.03
C ASN A 64 -12.40 15.48 -8.47
N PRO A 65 -12.37 15.77 -9.78
CA PRO A 65 -12.41 17.15 -10.29
C PRO A 65 -13.78 17.85 -10.11
N ALA A 66 -14.79 17.17 -9.57
CA ALA A 66 -16.17 17.67 -9.49
C ALA A 66 -16.54 18.41 -8.19
N ILE A 67 -15.57 18.80 -7.35
CA ILE A 67 -15.84 19.54 -6.11
C ILE A 67 -15.66 21.03 -6.38
N ALA A 68 -16.78 21.69 -6.70
CA ALA A 68 -16.80 23.13 -6.84
C ALA A 68 -16.54 23.82 -5.48
N PRO A 69 -15.69 24.87 -5.44
CA PRO A 69 -15.37 25.60 -4.20
C PRO A 69 -16.58 26.31 -3.57
N ASN A 70 -17.69 26.46 -4.31
CA ASN A 70 -18.90 27.17 -3.87
C ASN A 70 -19.78 26.39 -2.89
N LYS A 71 -19.50 25.11 -2.62
CA LYS A 71 -20.29 24.30 -1.68
C LYS A 71 -19.84 24.41 -0.21
N MET A 72 -18.76 25.14 0.07
CA MET A 72 -18.20 25.33 1.41
C MET A 72 -18.86 26.47 2.22
N LEU A 73 -19.68 27.32 1.57
CA LEU A 73 -20.24 28.52 2.19
C LEU A 73 -21.56 28.27 2.98
N GLY A 74 -22.18 27.10 2.82
CA GLY A 74 -23.45 26.76 3.50
C GLY A 74 -23.32 25.91 4.78
N MET A 75 -22.10 25.71 5.29
CA MET A 75 -21.82 24.80 6.40
C MET A 75 -21.40 25.51 7.70
N ILE A 76 -21.69 26.82 7.80
CA ILE A 76 -21.62 27.58 9.05
C ILE A 76 -22.98 27.44 9.73
N PRO A 77 -23.12 26.70 10.84
CA PRO A 77 -24.38 26.68 11.57
C PRO A 77 -24.55 28.02 12.28
N GLY A 78 -25.35 28.92 11.69
CA GLY A 78 -25.66 30.21 12.32
C GLY A 78 -25.85 31.44 11.42
N VAL A 79 -25.92 31.30 10.08
CA VAL A 79 -26.47 32.32 9.17
C VAL A 79 -27.42 31.65 8.19
#